data_AF-G3I666-F1
#
_entry.id   AF-G3I666-F1
#
_cell.length_a   1.000
_cell.length_b   1.000
_cell.length_c   1.000
_cell.angle_alpha   90.00
_cell.angle_beta   90.00
_cell.angle_gamma   90.00
#
_symmetry.space_group_name_H-M   'P 1'
#
loop_
_entity.id
_entity.type
_entity.pdbx_description
1 polymer ?
#
loop_
_entity_poly.entity_id
_entity_poly.type
_entity_poly.pdbx_seq_one_letter_code
_entity_poly.pdbx_strand_id
1 'polypeptide(L)'
;MDSSAYSFTAFAGVPAVEFSFTEEDRVYPFLHTKEDTYENLHKTLRGRLPAVAQAVAQLTGQLLIRLSRDHLLPLDFGRYGDVVLRHIGNFNEFSGDLKARGLTLQWVYSARGDYIRAAEKLRKEIYSSEQSDERLMRMYNVRIMRVRSRSLPPPSGRGPVPGPGVLKLRFRCLLGVLYGRSYGVHKPARLEDPTCPFRRLRQVEFYFLSQYVSPADSPFRHIFLGQGDHTLGALLDHLRMLRSDGSKANSSGLGFQESRFRRQLALLTWTLQGAANALSGDVWNIDNNF
;
A
#
# COMPACT_ATOMS: atom_id res chain seq x y z
N MET A 1 6.07 12.11 -10.30
CA MET A 1 6.00 11.01 -9.29
C MET A 1 6.67 11.54 -8.03
N ASP A 2 6.15 12.64 -7.51
CA ASP A 2 6.97 13.58 -6.72
C ASP A 2 6.52 13.64 -5.26
N SER A 3 5.63 12.71 -4.87
CA SER A 3 5.15 12.55 -3.51
C SER A 3 6.11 11.67 -2.71
N SER A 4 6.57 12.17 -1.57
CA SER A 4 7.40 11.37 -0.65
C SER A 4 6.59 10.22 -0.01
N ALA A 5 5.28 10.42 0.18
CA ALA A 5 4.35 9.42 0.69
C ALA A 5 4.23 8.20 -0.23
N TYR A 6 4.36 8.40 -1.55
CA TYR A 6 4.29 7.33 -2.54
C TYR A 6 5.26 6.18 -2.23
N SER A 7 6.51 6.47 -1.88
CA SER A 7 7.52 5.45 -1.58
C SER A 7 7.14 4.61 -0.35
N PHE A 8 6.59 5.24 0.68
CA PHE A 8 6.14 4.49 1.87
C PHE A 8 5.05 3.47 1.50
N THR A 9 4.10 3.87 0.67
CA THR A 9 2.96 3.02 0.30
C THR A 9 3.33 2.00 -0.77
N ALA A 10 3.88 2.45 -1.90
CA ALA A 10 4.11 1.62 -3.07
C ALA A 10 5.29 0.64 -2.91
N PHE A 11 6.32 1.01 -2.13
CA PHE A 11 7.48 0.16 -1.86
C PHE A 11 7.38 -0.56 -0.52
N ALA A 12 7.12 0.16 0.58
CA ALA A 12 7.15 -0.43 1.92
C ALA A 12 5.80 -1.01 2.38
N GLY A 13 4.69 -0.75 1.68
CA GLY A 13 3.35 -1.18 2.12
C GLY A 13 2.92 -0.46 3.40
N VAL A 14 3.35 0.79 3.56
CA VAL A 14 2.97 1.68 4.64
C VAL A 14 2.09 2.80 4.04
N PRO A 15 0.77 2.79 4.29
CA PRO A 15 -0.15 3.86 3.99
C PRO A 15 0.39 5.15 4.58
N ALA A 16 0.63 6.06 3.67
CA ALA A 16 1.07 7.39 3.95
C ALA A 16 0.03 8.35 3.39
N VAL A 17 -0.18 9.44 4.12
CA VAL A 17 -1.04 10.52 3.68
C VAL A 17 -0.14 11.71 3.41
N GLU A 18 -0.33 12.29 2.23
CA GLU A 18 0.19 13.60 1.87
C GLU A 18 -1.00 14.49 1.59
N PHE A 19 -0.98 15.70 2.12
CA PHE A 19 -2.03 16.69 1.87
C PHE A 19 -1.36 18.04 1.65
N SER A 20 -1.98 18.84 0.79
CA SER A 20 -1.55 20.20 0.48
C SER A 20 -2.77 21.09 0.35
N PHE A 21 -2.61 22.36 0.73
CA PHE A 21 -3.59 23.39 0.44
C PHE A 21 -3.20 24.02 -0.89
N THR A 22 -4.05 23.83 -1.89
CA THR A 22 -3.85 24.36 -3.24
C THR A 22 -4.99 25.32 -3.58
N GLU A 23 -4.69 26.39 -4.30
CA GLU A 23 -5.70 27.24 -4.92
C GLU A 23 -5.91 26.75 -6.36
N GLU A 24 -7.15 26.44 -6.74
CA GLU A 24 -7.47 25.77 -8.02
C GLU A 24 -6.94 26.52 -9.26
N ASP A 25 -6.82 27.84 -9.18
CA ASP A 25 -6.40 28.69 -10.31
C ASP A 25 -4.91 29.07 -10.30
N ARG A 26 -4.11 28.64 -9.30
CA ARG A 26 -2.72 29.12 -9.14
C ARG A 26 -1.78 28.03 -8.63
N VAL A 27 -0.92 27.55 -9.53
CA VAL A 27 0.25 26.74 -9.18
C VAL A 27 1.33 27.65 -8.60
N TYR A 28 1.97 27.23 -7.51
CA TYR A 28 3.07 27.98 -6.89
C TYR A 28 4.27 28.07 -7.84
N PRO A 29 4.64 29.27 -8.34
CA PRO A 29 5.56 29.40 -9.47
C PRO A 29 7.04 29.29 -9.06
N PHE A 30 7.35 29.44 -7.78
CA PHE A 30 8.73 29.52 -7.31
C PHE A 30 9.31 28.16 -6.89
N LEU A 31 8.52 27.08 -6.96
CA LEU A 31 8.96 25.75 -6.56
C LEU A 31 10.22 25.33 -7.34
N HIS A 32 11.22 24.81 -6.63
CA HIS A 32 12.54 24.42 -7.19
C HIS A 32 13.40 25.57 -7.76
N THR A 33 13.06 26.82 -7.46
CA THR A 33 13.87 27.99 -7.84
C THR A 33 14.51 28.65 -6.62
N LYS A 34 15.49 29.53 -6.84
CA LYS A 34 16.07 30.36 -5.76
C LYS A 34 15.08 31.39 -5.20
N GLU A 35 13.95 31.59 -5.87
CA GLU A 35 12.91 32.54 -5.47
C GLU A 35 11.93 31.93 -4.47
N ASP A 36 12.09 30.65 -4.10
CA ASP A 36 11.33 29.99 -3.02
C ASP A 36 11.75 30.52 -1.65
N THR A 37 11.27 31.72 -1.34
CA THR A 37 11.58 32.47 -0.13
C THR A 37 10.32 32.70 0.68
N TYR A 38 10.48 32.88 2.00
CA TYR A 38 9.38 33.17 2.92
C TYR A 38 8.52 34.35 2.46
N GLU A 39 9.16 35.43 2.01
CA GLU A 39 8.49 36.65 1.55
C GLU A 39 7.61 36.39 0.32
N ASN A 40 8.13 35.65 -0.66
CA ASN A 40 7.37 35.32 -1.88
C ASN A 40 6.21 34.37 -1.57
N LEU A 41 6.39 33.40 -0.66
CA LEU A 41 5.32 32.53 -0.19
C LEU A 41 4.23 33.32 0.56
N HIS A 42 4.61 34.21 1.48
CA HIS A 42 3.69 35.02 2.25
C HIS A 42 2.88 35.98 1.35
N LYS A 43 3.53 36.60 0.38
CA LYS A 43 2.89 37.44 -0.66
C LYS A 43 1.94 36.63 -1.53
N THR A 44 2.35 35.44 -1.98
CA THR A 44 1.52 34.57 -2.83
C THR A 44 0.24 34.15 -2.11
N LEU A 45 0.34 33.84 -0.82
CA LEU A 45 -0.80 33.51 0.05
C LEU A 45 -1.56 34.74 0.57
N ARG A 46 -1.26 35.96 0.07
CA ARG A 46 -1.93 37.22 0.43
C ARG A 46 -1.99 37.44 1.95
N GLY A 47 -0.90 37.11 2.66
CA GLY A 47 -0.79 37.24 4.11
C GLY A 47 -1.41 36.10 4.94
N ARG A 48 -2.04 35.10 4.31
CA ARG A 48 -2.71 33.98 5.00
C ARG A 48 -1.77 32.88 5.48
N LEU A 49 -0.47 33.00 5.25
CA LEU A 49 0.52 31.97 5.59
C LEU A 49 0.41 31.48 7.06
N PRO A 50 0.25 32.34 8.08
CA PRO A 50 0.10 31.87 9.47
C PRO A 50 -1.16 31.02 9.68
N ALA A 51 -2.28 31.40 9.07
CA ALA A 51 -3.54 30.66 9.16
C ALA A 51 -3.45 29.30 8.46
N VAL A 52 -2.82 29.24 7.27
CA VAL A 52 -2.58 27.99 6.55
C VAL A 52 -1.64 27.08 7.36
N ALA A 53 -0.54 27.63 7.90
CA ALA A 53 0.39 26.88 8.73
C ALA A 53 -0.30 26.31 9.99
N GLN A 54 -1.16 27.09 10.64
CA GLN A 54 -1.96 26.63 11.77
C GLN A 54 -2.92 25.50 11.36
N ALA A 55 -3.60 25.61 10.22
CA ALA A 55 -4.49 24.57 9.73
C ALA A 55 -3.73 23.26 9.42
N VAL A 56 -2.57 23.33 8.76
CA VAL A 56 -1.68 22.19 8.52
C VAL A 56 -1.26 21.54 9.84
N ALA A 57 -0.84 22.35 10.82
CA ALA A 57 -0.41 21.88 12.13
C ALA A 57 -1.55 21.21 12.90
N GLN A 58 -2.75 21.80 12.87
CA GLN A 58 -3.94 21.23 13.50
C GLN A 58 -4.34 19.90 12.86
N LEU A 59 -4.36 19.80 11.53
CA LEU A 59 -4.67 18.57 10.82
C LEU A 59 -3.65 17.46 11.14
N THR A 60 -2.35 17.80 11.07
CA THR A 60 -1.26 16.86 11.40
C THR A 60 -1.35 16.41 12.86
N GLY A 61 -1.58 17.36 13.77
CA GLY A 61 -1.73 17.08 15.21
C GLY A 61 -2.92 16.16 15.50
N GLN A 62 -4.08 16.41 14.88
CA GLN A 62 -5.24 15.55 15.04
C GLN A 62 -5.01 14.14 14.48
N LEU A 63 -4.35 14.01 13.32
CA LEU A 63 -3.98 12.73 12.76
C LEU A 63 -3.05 11.95 13.70
N LEU A 64 -2.01 12.60 14.23
CA LEU A 64 -1.07 11.98 15.18
C LEU A 64 -1.76 11.55 16.47
N ILE A 65 -2.66 12.37 17.01
CA ILE A 65 -3.41 12.04 18.22
C ILE A 65 -4.30 10.81 17.98
N ARG A 66 -5.06 10.76 16.89
CA ARG A 66 -5.91 9.59 16.58
C ARG A 66 -5.10 8.32 16.33
N LEU A 67 -3.99 8.41 15.61
CA LEU A 67 -3.14 7.25 15.32
C LEU A 67 -2.38 6.72 16.55
N SER A 68 -2.18 7.54 17.58
CA SER A 68 -1.40 7.17 18.78
C SER A 68 -2.23 6.86 20.01
N ARG A 69 -3.37 7.54 20.19
CA ARG A 69 -4.19 7.47 21.39
C ARG A 69 -5.22 6.33 21.32
N ASP A 70 -5.77 6.06 20.15
CA ASP A 70 -6.87 5.12 20.02
C ASP A 70 -6.36 3.68 20.19
N HIS A 71 -7.07 2.88 20.99
CA HIS A 71 -6.72 1.47 21.20
C HIS A 71 -6.89 0.63 19.94
N LEU A 72 -7.70 1.09 18.98
CA LEU A 72 -7.88 0.50 17.66
C LEU A 72 -7.44 1.51 16.60
N LEU A 73 -6.63 1.06 15.64
CA LEU A 73 -6.21 1.90 14.54
C LEU A 73 -7.41 2.28 13.66
N PRO A 74 -7.61 3.57 13.32
CA PRO A 74 -8.72 4.05 12.51
C PRO A 74 -8.48 3.78 11.01
N LEU A 75 -8.15 2.54 10.66
CA LEU A 75 -7.89 2.11 9.29
C LEU A 75 -9.05 1.28 8.78
N ASP A 76 -9.66 1.75 7.70
CA ASP A 76 -10.78 1.07 7.07
C ASP A 76 -10.25 0.06 6.04
N PHE A 77 -9.94 -1.14 6.51
CA PHE A 77 -9.53 -2.25 5.67
C PHE A 77 -10.67 -2.79 4.78
N GLY A 78 -11.94 -2.50 5.10
CA GLY A 78 -13.08 -2.92 4.28
C GLY A 78 -13.12 -2.21 2.92
N ARG A 79 -12.73 -0.93 2.88
CA ARG A 79 -12.73 -0.10 1.66
C ARG A 79 -11.94 -0.68 0.50
N TYR A 80 -10.89 -1.46 0.74
CA TYR A 80 -10.12 -2.04 -0.36
C TYR A 80 -10.95 -2.99 -1.22
N GLY A 81 -11.98 -3.63 -0.66
CA GLY A 81 -12.92 -4.44 -1.46
C GLY A 81 -13.64 -3.62 -2.52
N ASP A 82 -14.00 -2.37 -2.21
CA ASP A 82 -14.67 -1.44 -3.13
C ASP A 82 -13.69 -0.82 -4.12
N VAL A 83 -12.46 -0.52 -3.68
CA VAL A 83 -11.38 -0.07 -4.57
C VAL A 83 -11.10 -1.13 -5.63
N VAL A 84 -10.98 -2.41 -5.24
CA VAL A 84 -10.84 -3.53 -6.18
C VAL A 84 -12.02 -3.60 -7.14
N LEU A 85 -13.25 -3.44 -6.66
CA LEU A 85 -14.44 -3.46 -7.53
C LEU A 85 -14.37 -2.37 -8.59
N ARG A 86 -14.00 -1.15 -8.20
CA ARG A 86 -13.90 -0.01 -9.12
C ARG A 86 -12.91 -0.31 -10.25
N HIS A 87 -11.75 -0.90 -9.94
CA HIS A 87 -10.77 -1.28 -10.95
C HIS A 87 -11.26 -2.42 -11.84
N ILE A 88 -11.91 -3.45 -11.28
CA ILE A 88 -12.46 -4.56 -12.07
C ILE A 88 -13.65 -4.10 -12.92
N GLY A 89 -14.41 -3.10 -12.48
CA GLY A 89 -15.50 -2.50 -13.25
C GLY A 89 -15.05 -2.03 -14.62
N ASN A 90 -13.85 -1.46 -14.71
CA ASN A 90 -13.25 -1.04 -15.99
C ASN A 90 -12.89 -2.23 -16.90
N PHE A 91 -12.72 -3.44 -16.35
CA PHE A 91 -12.47 -4.65 -17.15
C PHE A 91 -13.75 -5.21 -17.80
N ASN A 92 -14.93 -4.86 -17.28
CA ASN A 92 -16.19 -5.37 -17.83
C ASN A 92 -16.44 -4.93 -19.27
N GLU A 93 -15.89 -3.79 -19.69
CA GLU A 93 -15.91 -3.33 -21.08
C GLU A 93 -15.28 -4.36 -22.04
N PHE A 94 -14.31 -5.15 -21.56
CA PHE A 94 -13.59 -6.17 -22.33
C PHE A 94 -14.12 -7.59 -22.09
N SER A 95 -15.22 -7.76 -21.34
CA SER A 95 -15.74 -9.08 -20.96
C SER A 95 -16.11 -9.94 -22.19
N GLY A 96 -16.64 -9.34 -23.25
CA GLY A 96 -16.96 -10.03 -24.50
C GLY A 96 -15.71 -10.61 -25.17
N ASP A 97 -14.68 -9.79 -25.33
CA ASP A 97 -13.41 -10.18 -25.96
C ASP A 97 -12.67 -11.25 -25.14
N LEU A 98 -12.73 -11.14 -23.81
CA LEU A 98 -12.15 -12.14 -22.91
C LEU A 98 -12.87 -13.48 -23.02
N LYS A 99 -14.21 -13.48 -23.08
CA LYS A 99 -15.01 -14.71 -23.27
C LYS A 99 -14.71 -15.39 -24.60
N ALA A 100 -14.57 -14.62 -25.69
CA ALA A 100 -14.22 -15.16 -27.01
C ALA A 100 -12.87 -15.90 -27.01
N ARG A 101 -11.94 -15.50 -26.13
CA ARG A 101 -10.62 -16.11 -25.95
C ARG A 101 -10.54 -17.14 -24.81
N GLY A 102 -11.68 -17.52 -24.21
CA GLY A 102 -11.72 -18.46 -23.09
C GLY A 102 -11.04 -17.96 -21.81
N LEU A 103 -10.94 -16.63 -21.64
CA LEU A 103 -10.41 -15.98 -20.45
C LEU A 103 -11.57 -15.57 -19.53
N THR A 104 -11.39 -15.73 -18.21
CA THR A 104 -12.42 -15.40 -17.22
C THR A 104 -11.86 -14.56 -16.08
N LEU A 105 -12.61 -13.55 -15.67
CA LEU A 105 -12.33 -12.72 -14.49
C LEU A 105 -12.94 -13.30 -13.21
N GLN A 106 -13.63 -14.45 -13.29
CA GLN A 106 -14.34 -15.07 -12.15
C GLN A 106 -13.44 -15.29 -10.93
N TRP A 107 -12.18 -15.67 -11.14
CA TRP A 107 -11.21 -15.86 -10.07
C TRP A 107 -10.94 -14.57 -9.28
N VAL A 108 -10.87 -13.43 -9.96
CA VAL A 108 -10.67 -12.13 -9.31
C VAL A 108 -11.93 -11.72 -8.53
N TYR A 109 -13.11 -11.94 -9.09
CA TYR A 109 -14.38 -11.71 -8.38
C TYR A 109 -14.51 -12.58 -7.13
N SER A 110 -14.14 -13.86 -7.21
CA SER A 110 -14.14 -14.78 -6.08
C SER A 110 -13.16 -14.32 -5.00
N ALA A 111 -11.91 -14.03 -5.36
CA ALA A 111 -10.88 -13.57 -4.43
C ALA A 111 -11.25 -12.25 -3.74
N ARG A 112 -11.86 -11.31 -4.48
CA ARG A 112 -12.45 -10.09 -3.91
C ARG A 112 -13.57 -10.43 -2.92
N GLY A 113 -14.47 -11.34 -3.27
CA GLY A 113 -15.55 -11.78 -2.40
C GLY A 113 -15.05 -12.38 -1.09
N ASP A 114 -13.99 -13.21 -1.17
CA ASP A 114 -13.30 -13.75 0.00
C ASP A 114 -12.70 -12.64 0.87
N TYR A 115 -12.05 -11.64 0.25
CA TYR A 115 -11.50 -10.49 0.96
C TYR A 115 -12.57 -9.72 1.73
N ILE A 116 -13.70 -9.41 1.09
CA ILE A 116 -14.80 -8.68 1.74
C ILE A 116 -15.38 -9.48 2.89
N ARG A 117 -15.60 -10.79 2.72
CA ARG A 117 -16.07 -11.65 3.81
C ARG A 117 -15.08 -11.69 4.97
N ALA A 118 -13.79 -11.80 4.68
CA ALA A 118 -12.73 -11.79 5.70
C ALA A 118 -12.67 -10.45 6.46
N ALA A 119 -12.78 -9.33 5.74
CA ALA A 119 -12.86 -8.00 6.31
C ALA A 119 -14.11 -7.86 7.20
N GLU A 120 -15.29 -8.23 6.71
CA GLU A 120 -16.52 -8.17 7.51
C GLU A 120 -16.48 -9.08 8.73
N LYS A 121 -15.87 -10.27 8.62
CA LYS A 121 -15.65 -11.16 9.77
C LYS A 121 -14.77 -10.47 10.83
N LEU A 122 -13.63 -9.91 10.44
CA LEU A 122 -12.73 -9.18 11.35
C LEU A 122 -13.42 -7.96 11.97
N ARG A 123 -14.21 -7.21 11.20
CA ARG A 123 -14.98 -6.05 11.68
C ARG A 123 -16.00 -6.46 12.75
N LYS A 124 -16.70 -7.58 12.54
CA LYS A 124 -17.63 -8.15 13.52
C LYS A 124 -16.90 -8.64 14.78
N GLU A 125 -15.77 -9.34 14.63
CA GLU A 125 -14.93 -9.80 15.75
C GLU A 125 -14.49 -8.61 16.64
N ILE A 126 -14.03 -7.52 16.02
CA ILE A 126 -13.65 -6.29 16.72
C ILE A 126 -14.86 -5.68 17.46
N TYR A 127 -16.01 -5.57 16.80
CA TYR A 127 -17.20 -4.97 17.42
C TYR A 127 -17.77 -5.81 18.57
N SER A 128 -17.73 -7.13 18.46
CA SER A 128 -18.21 -8.04 19.52
C SER A 128 -17.25 -8.17 20.70
N SER A 129 -16.01 -7.69 20.56
CA SER A 129 -14.98 -7.84 21.59
C SER A 129 -15.01 -6.73 22.63
N GLU A 130 -14.61 -7.05 23.85
CA GLU A 130 -14.49 -6.06 24.93
C GLU A 130 -13.33 -5.10 24.65
N GLN A 131 -13.64 -3.80 24.55
CA GLN A 131 -12.67 -2.77 24.23
C GLN A 131 -11.62 -2.52 25.33
N SER A 132 -11.91 -2.97 26.56
CA SER A 132 -11.02 -2.86 27.73
C SER A 132 -9.82 -3.82 27.70
N ASP A 133 -9.87 -4.88 26.90
CA ASP A 133 -8.74 -5.82 26.79
C ASP A 133 -7.67 -5.29 25.83
N GLU A 134 -6.61 -4.71 26.41
CA GLU A 134 -5.48 -4.18 25.64
C GLU A 134 -4.79 -5.27 24.80
N ARG A 135 -4.76 -6.52 25.24
CA ARG A 135 -4.10 -7.62 24.53
C ARG A 135 -4.88 -8.02 23.29
N LEU A 136 -6.21 -8.15 23.39
CA LEU A 136 -7.08 -8.41 22.24
C LEU A 136 -7.03 -7.24 21.24
N MET A 137 -7.11 -6.00 21.72
CA MET A 137 -7.00 -4.81 20.86
C MET A 137 -5.64 -4.74 20.15
N ARG A 138 -4.54 -5.04 20.86
CA ARG A 138 -3.20 -5.13 20.26
C ARG A 138 -3.14 -6.20 19.18
N MET A 139 -3.81 -7.33 19.37
CA MET A 139 -3.84 -8.42 18.41
C MET A 139 -4.64 -8.09 17.16
N TYR A 140 -5.79 -7.44 17.30
CA TYR A 140 -6.55 -6.90 16.16
C TYR A 140 -5.75 -5.84 15.41
N ASN A 141 -5.11 -4.91 16.13
CA ASN A 141 -4.22 -3.95 15.52
C ASN A 141 -3.13 -4.68 14.73
N VAL A 142 -2.43 -5.66 15.30
CA VAL A 142 -1.42 -6.44 14.58
C VAL A 142 -1.98 -7.06 13.31
N ARG A 143 -3.24 -7.54 13.31
CA ARG A 143 -3.90 -8.14 12.13
C ARG A 143 -4.27 -7.12 11.06
N ILE A 144 -4.80 -5.95 11.45
CA ILE A 144 -4.98 -4.78 10.56
C ILE A 144 -3.61 -4.34 10.01
N MET A 145 -2.58 -4.45 10.84
CA MET A 145 -1.25 -3.96 10.58
C MET A 145 -0.33 -4.93 9.82
N ARG A 146 -0.72 -6.20 9.63
CA ARG A 146 0.33 -7.21 9.60
C ARG A 146 1.14 -7.26 8.31
N VAL A 147 2.41 -6.98 8.54
CA VAL A 147 3.61 -7.44 7.85
C VAL A 147 3.79 -8.94 8.07
N ARG A 148 3.74 -9.75 7.01
CA ARG A 148 4.23 -11.13 7.09
C ARG A 148 5.76 -11.11 6.98
N SER A 149 6.46 -11.20 8.11
CA SER A 149 7.84 -11.72 8.19
C SER A 149 7.79 -13.25 8.29
N ARG A 150 7.31 -13.89 7.24
CA ARG A 150 7.65 -15.28 6.91
C ARG A 150 8.05 -15.26 5.45
N SER A 151 9.34 -15.50 5.21
CA SER A 151 9.81 -16.18 4.01
C SER A 151 8.80 -17.29 3.71
N LEU A 152 8.08 -17.19 2.59
CA LEU A 152 7.36 -18.37 2.13
C LEU A 152 8.40 -19.49 1.96
N PRO A 153 8.11 -20.73 2.36
CA PRO A 153 8.87 -21.83 1.78
C PRO A 153 8.68 -21.75 0.26
N PRO A 154 9.75 -21.90 -0.54
CA PRO A 154 9.58 -22.01 -1.97
C PRO A 154 8.61 -23.16 -2.27
N PRO A 155 7.84 -23.10 -3.38
CA PRO A 155 7.05 -24.23 -3.82
C PRO A 155 7.95 -25.47 -3.84
N SER A 156 7.51 -26.51 -3.14
CA SER A 156 8.20 -27.79 -3.00
C SER A 156 8.53 -28.35 -4.38
N GLY A 157 9.77 -28.17 -4.82
CA GLY A 157 10.23 -28.65 -6.11
C GLY A 157 11.50 -27.99 -6.61
N ARG A 158 12.63 -28.31 -5.97
CA ARG A 158 13.96 -28.61 -6.56
C ARG A 158 15.08 -28.40 -5.52
N GLY A 159 16.04 -29.32 -5.53
CA GLY A 159 17.12 -29.48 -4.54
C GLY A 159 18.11 -28.31 -4.43
N PRO A 160 19.10 -28.43 -3.53
CA PRO A 160 19.87 -27.31 -3.02
C PRO A 160 20.93 -26.85 -4.02
N VAL A 161 21.05 -25.53 -4.21
CA VAL A 161 22.22 -24.90 -4.80
C VAL A 161 22.74 -23.86 -3.79
N PRO A 162 24.02 -23.90 -3.39
CA PRO A 162 24.55 -22.97 -2.41
C PRO A 162 24.81 -21.61 -3.07
N GLY A 163 24.24 -20.56 -2.49
CA GLY A 163 24.47 -19.16 -2.87
C GLY A 163 25.00 -18.34 -1.69
N PRO A 164 25.90 -17.37 -1.94
CA PRO A 164 26.69 -16.73 -0.90
C PRO A 164 25.96 -15.56 -0.21
N GLY A 165 26.31 -15.34 1.07
CA GLY A 165 26.34 -14.04 1.72
C GLY A 165 25.04 -13.23 1.77
N VAL A 166 24.20 -13.49 2.78
CA VAL A 166 23.07 -12.61 3.13
C VAL A 166 23.60 -11.25 3.62
N LEU A 167 23.52 -10.23 2.78
CA LEU A 167 23.72 -8.83 3.17
C LEU A 167 22.53 -8.40 4.06
N LYS A 168 22.76 -8.32 5.37
CA LYS A 168 21.81 -7.71 6.32
C LYS A 168 21.72 -6.20 6.09
N LEU A 169 20.79 -5.75 5.25
CA LEU A 169 20.47 -4.32 5.12
C LEU A 169 19.69 -3.85 6.36
N ARG A 170 20.39 -3.17 7.28
CA ARG A 170 19.77 -2.47 8.42
C ARG A 170 19.14 -1.17 7.90
N PHE A 171 17.83 -1.17 7.69
CA PHE A 171 17.08 0.07 7.42
C PHE A 171 17.01 0.93 8.69
N ARG A 172 17.74 2.04 8.68
CA ARG A 172 17.59 3.17 9.60
C ARG A 172 16.35 3.96 9.14
N CYS A 173 15.29 3.93 9.92
CA CYS A 173 14.09 4.73 9.64
C CYS A 173 14.40 6.21 9.88
N LEU A 174 14.40 7.00 8.81
CA LEU A 174 14.67 8.43 8.82
C LEU A 174 13.38 9.19 9.16
N LEU A 175 13.06 9.24 10.45
CA LEU A 175 12.16 10.27 11.02
C LEU A 175 12.86 11.08 12.14
N GLY A 176 14.21 11.07 12.14
CA GLY A 176 15.04 11.77 13.12
C GLY A 176 15.52 13.16 12.69
N VAL A 177 15.15 13.67 11.51
CA VAL A 177 15.75 14.91 10.97
C VAL A 177 14.97 16.17 11.34
N LEU A 178 13.71 16.08 11.77
CA LEU A 178 12.95 17.26 12.21
C LEU A 178 12.96 17.53 13.72
N TYR A 179 13.54 16.64 14.53
CA TYR A 179 13.57 16.79 16.01
C TYR A 179 14.98 17.01 16.60
N GLY A 180 16.02 17.09 15.76
CA GLY A 180 17.42 16.97 16.19
C GLY A 180 18.28 18.22 16.04
N ARG A 181 17.74 19.44 16.21
CA ARG A 181 18.59 20.66 16.13
C ARG A 181 18.58 21.57 17.36
N SER A 182 17.94 21.20 18.47
CA SER A 182 17.90 22.09 19.63
C SER A 182 18.19 21.50 21.00
N TYR A 183 18.63 20.25 21.16
CA TYR A 183 19.20 19.79 22.43
C TYR A 183 20.29 18.74 22.20
N GLY A 184 21.42 18.91 22.90
CA GLY A 184 22.66 18.18 22.70
C GLY A 184 22.56 16.66 22.90
N VAL A 185 23.43 15.98 22.15
CA VAL A 185 24.02 14.65 22.40
C VAL A 185 23.17 13.68 23.23
N HIS A 186 22.25 12.97 22.58
CA HIS A 186 21.87 11.63 23.02
C HIS A 186 21.81 10.66 21.83
N LYS A 187 22.38 9.47 22.07
CA LYS A 187 22.56 8.35 21.12
C LYS A 187 21.28 8.05 20.33
N PRO A 188 21.37 7.61 19.06
CA PRO A 188 20.22 7.17 18.29
C PRO A 188 19.55 5.98 19.00
N ALA A 189 18.28 6.14 19.36
CA ALA A 189 17.46 5.09 19.95
C ALA A 189 17.54 3.81 19.10
N ARG A 190 17.88 2.68 19.74
CA ARG A 190 17.78 1.36 19.11
C ARG A 190 16.31 1.04 18.90
N LEU A 191 15.99 0.41 17.76
CA LEU A 191 14.64 -0.04 17.38
C LEU A 191 14.08 -1.18 18.28
N GLU A 192 14.71 -1.46 19.41
CA GLU A 192 14.38 -2.53 20.37
C GLU A 192 13.74 -1.98 21.66
N ASP A 193 13.52 -0.66 21.76
CA ASP A 193 12.91 -0.03 22.94
C ASP A 193 11.38 -0.29 23.00
N PRO A 194 10.85 -0.93 24.05
CA PRO A 194 9.41 -1.22 24.19
C PRO A 194 8.53 0.03 24.38
N THR A 195 9.11 1.20 24.63
CA THR A 195 8.38 2.46 24.84
C THR A 195 8.09 3.25 23.56
N CYS A 196 8.56 2.78 22.40
CA CYS A 196 8.48 3.54 21.14
C CYS A 196 7.03 3.54 20.56
N PRO A 197 6.34 4.71 20.49
CA PRO A 197 4.94 4.78 20.04
C PRO A 197 4.76 4.40 18.55
N PHE A 198 5.84 4.45 17.76
CA PHE A 198 5.85 4.15 16.32
C PHE A 198 5.76 2.66 15.96
N ARG A 199 5.75 1.74 16.95
CA ARG A 199 5.58 0.30 16.69
C ARG A 199 4.16 -0.06 16.24
N ARG A 200 3.19 0.85 16.38
CA ARG A 200 1.76 0.69 16.04
C ARG A 200 1.37 1.18 14.63
N LEU A 201 2.33 1.45 13.75
CA LEU A 201 2.08 2.06 12.43
C LEU A 201 2.67 1.24 11.26
N ARG A 202 2.32 -0.04 11.14
CA ARG A 202 2.61 -0.84 9.93
C ARG A 202 1.32 -1.52 9.49
N GLN A 203 1.04 -1.78 8.22
CA GLN A 203 -0.35 -1.57 7.75
C GLN A 203 -0.91 -2.57 6.71
N VAL A 204 -2.24 -2.51 6.51
CA VAL A 204 -3.09 -3.27 5.56
C VAL A 204 -2.53 -3.30 4.13
N GLU A 205 -1.98 -2.18 3.68
CA GLU A 205 -1.28 -1.97 2.40
C GLU A 205 -0.22 -3.04 2.10
N PHE A 206 0.39 -3.63 3.13
CA PHE A 206 1.38 -4.68 2.96
C PHE A 206 0.79 -5.91 2.23
N TYR A 207 -0.48 -6.23 2.46
CA TYR A 207 -1.14 -7.35 1.79
C TYR A 207 -1.38 -7.11 0.29
N PHE A 208 -1.33 -5.85 -0.12
CA PHE A 208 -1.47 -5.43 -1.51
C PHE A 208 -0.14 -5.24 -2.22
N LEU A 209 0.99 -5.53 -1.56
CA LEU A 209 2.27 -5.72 -2.24
C LEU A 209 2.32 -7.12 -2.87
N SER A 210 2.56 -7.19 -4.18
CA SER A 210 2.71 -8.46 -4.86
C SER A 210 3.92 -9.24 -4.29
N GLN A 211 3.64 -10.39 -3.69
CA GLN A 211 4.67 -11.28 -3.12
C GLN A 211 5.41 -12.08 -4.20
N TYR A 212 4.90 -12.05 -5.43
CA TYR A 212 5.36 -12.86 -6.56
C TYR A 212 6.35 -12.14 -7.46
N VAL A 213 6.65 -10.88 -7.15
CA VAL A 213 7.63 -10.05 -7.87
C VAL A 213 8.76 -9.69 -6.92
N SER A 214 9.99 -9.84 -7.40
CA SER A 214 11.19 -9.50 -6.64
C SER A 214 11.28 -7.98 -6.42
N PRO A 215 11.61 -7.52 -5.20
CA PRO A 215 11.91 -6.11 -4.97
C PRO A 215 13.12 -5.60 -5.78
N ALA A 216 14.01 -6.49 -6.21
CA ALA A 216 15.18 -6.14 -7.01
C ALA A 216 14.79 -5.77 -8.45
N ASP A 217 13.77 -6.46 -9.00
CA ASP A 217 13.32 -6.23 -10.37
C ASP A 217 12.28 -5.11 -10.44
N SER A 218 11.38 -5.07 -9.46
CA SER A 218 10.37 -4.04 -9.33
C SER A 218 10.24 -3.58 -7.89
N PRO A 219 10.78 -2.41 -7.51
CA PRO A 219 10.72 -1.93 -6.14
C PRO A 219 9.27 -1.57 -5.73
N PHE A 220 8.49 -0.97 -6.63
CA PHE A 220 7.13 -0.50 -6.34
C PHE A 220 6.09 -1.61 -6.62
N ARG A 221 5.91 -2.50 -5.63
CA ARG A 221 5.16 -3.77 -5.80
C ARG A 221 3.67 -3.68 -5.49
N HIS A 222 3.18 -2.52 -5.11
CA HIS A 222 1.78 -2.35 -4.75
C HIS A 222 0.84 -2.55 -5.95
N ILE A 223 -0.23 -3.34 -5.82
CA ILE A 223 -1.10 -3.66 -6.96
C ILE A 223 -1.88 -2.45 -7.47
N PHE A 224 -2.21 -1.48 -6.60
CA PHE A 224 -2.97 -0.28 -6.95
C PHE A 224 -2.08 0.91 -7.33
N LEU A 225 -0.96 1.06 -6.63
CA LEU A 225 -0.12 2.26 -6.65
C LEU A 225 1.29 1.96 -7.15
N GLY A 226 1.64 0.70 -7.40
CA GLY A 226 2.97 0.33 -7.83
C GLY A 226 3.23 0.65 -9.30
N GLN A 227 4.36 0.17 -9.79
CA GLN A 227 4.74 0.23 -11.19
C GLN A 227 5.18 -1.16 -11.65
N GLY A 228 4.76 -1.56 -12.84
CA GLY A 228 5.14 -2.83 -13.45
C GLY A 228 3.95 -3.73 -13.75
N ASP A 229 4.24 -4.93 -14.25
CA ASP A 229 3.26 -5.85 -14.82
C ASP A 229 2.25 -6.41 -13.81
N HIS A 230 2.59 -6.43 -12.52
CA HIS A 230 1.73 -6.89 -11.42
C HIS A 230 0.66 -5.87 -11.00
N THR A 231 0.64 -4.68 -11.61
CA THR A 231 -0.32 -3.63 -11.26
C THR A 231 -1.65 -3.79 -11.99
N LEU A 232 -2.73 -3.32 -11.36
CA LEU A 232 -4.05 -3.26 -11.99
C LEU A 232 -4.08 -2.33 -13.20
N GLY A 233 -3.28 -1.26 -13.17
CA GLY A 233 -3.10 -0.34 -14.30
C GLY A 233 -2.49 -1.06 -15.50
N ALA A 234 -1.39 -1.78 -15.31
CA ALA A 234 -0.74 -2.53 -16.40
C ALA A 234 -1.65 -3.63 -16.97
N LEU A 235 -2.49 -4.27 -16.14
CA LEU A 235 -3.49 -5.23 -16.61
C LEU A 235 -4.56 -4.55 -17.49
N LEU A 236 -5.04 -3.37 -17.09
CA LEU A 236 -6.00 -2.58 -17.87
C LEU A 236 -5.40 -2.12 -19.20
N ASP A 237 -4.16 -1.63 -19.19
CA ASP A 237 -3.46 -1.18 -20.38
C ASP A 237 -3.24 -2.33 -21.37
N HIS A 238 -2.97 -3.53 -20.86
CA HIS A 238 -2.89 -4.73 -21.69
C HIS A 238 -4.25 -5.09 -22.31
N LEU A 239 -5.36 -4.96 -21.56
CA LEU A 239 -6.71 -5.16 -22.12
C LEU A 239 -7.05 -4.13 -23.20
N ARG A 240 -6.61 -2.88 -23.06
CA ARG A 240 -6.81 -1.84 -24.08
C ARG A 240 -6.14 -2.22 -25.41
N MET A 241 -5.07 -3.01 -25.39
CA MET A 241 -4.44 -3.53 -26.60
C MET A 241 -5.37 -4.44 -27.41
N LEU A 242 -6.31 -5.17 -26.78
CA LEU A 242 -7.29 -6.01 -27.50
C LEU A 242 -8.12 -5.20 -28.50
N ARG A 243 -8.53 -3.99 -28.11
CA ARG A 243 -9.32 -3.10 -28.95
C ARG A 243 -8.50 -2.43 -30.04
N SER A 244 -7.22 -2.14 -29.76
CA SER A 244 -6.29 -1.61 -30.76
C SER A 244 -5.98 -2.64 -31.85
N ASP A 245 -5.84 -3.91 -31.48
CA ASP A 245 -5.54 -5.03 -32.39
C ASP A 245 -6.67 -5.23 -33.43
N GLY A 246 -7.92 -5.05 -33.01
CA GLY A 246 -9.08 -5.11 -33.91
C GLY A 246 -9.16 -3.98 -34.95
N SER A 247 -8.38 -2.91 -34.79
CA SER A 247 -8.41 -1.72 -35.67
C SER A 247 -7.20 -1.59 -36.59
N LYS A 248 -6.11 -2.34 -36.35
CA LYS A 248 -4.87 -2.28 -37.13
C LYS A 248 -4.29 -3.67 -37.33
N ALA A 249 -4.89 -4.44 -38.22
CA ALA A 249 -4.21 -5.55 -38.88
C ALA A 249 -3.11 -4.97 -39.80
N ASN A 250 -1.96 -4.61 -39.23
CA ASN A 250 -0.62 -4.67 -39.82
C ASN A 250 0.38 -3.76 -39.08
N SER A 251 1.56 -4.34 -38.83
CA SER A 251 2.85 -3.75 -38.42
C SER A 251 3.12 -3.56 -36.91
N SER A 252 4.15 -4.28 -36.48
CA SER A 252 4.85 -4.30 -35.17
C SER A 252 4.24 -5.20 -34.08
N GLY A 253 5.07 -6.11 -33.56
CA GLY A 253 4.72 -7.18 -32.61
C GLY A 253 4.32 -6.74 -31.20
N LEU A 254 3.52 -5.69 -31.08
CA LEU A 254 2.92 -5.17 -29.84
C LEU A 254 1.43 -5.56 -29.72
N GLY A 255 1.05 -6.72 -30.26
CA GLY A 255 -0.29 -7.28 -30.12
C GLY A 255 -0.57 -7.79 -28.71
N PHE A 256 -1.83 -8.09 -28.42
CA PHE A 256 -2.22 -8.64 -27.12
C PHE A 256 -1.55 -10.00 -26.86
N GLN A 257 -0.78 -10.10 -25.79
CA GLN A 257 -0.08 -11.33 -25.41
C GLN A 257 -0.84 -12.08 -24.33
N GLU A 258 -1.58 -13.12 -24.74
CA GLU A 258 -2.43 -13.89 -23.83
C GLU A 258 -1.66 -14.53 -22.66
N SER A 259 -0.45 -15.05 -22.90
CA SER A 259 0.38 -15.67 -21.85
C SER A 259 0.79 -14.67 -20.76
N ARG A 260 1.13 -13.44 -21.16
CA ARG A 260 1.43 -12.33 -20.24
C ARG A 260 0.17 -11.91 -19.49
N PHE A 261 -0.97 -11.77 -20.18
CA PHE A 261 -2.24 -11.43 -19.53
C PHE A 261 -2.65 -12.46 -18.47
N ARG A 262 -2.60 -13.76 -18.80
CA ARG A 262 -2.90 -14.85 -17.86
C ARG A 262 -2.00 -14.79 -16.61
N ARG A 263 -0.72 -14.49 -16.79
CA ARG A 263 0.22 -14.29 -15.68
C ARG A 263 -0.19 -13.10 -14.82
N GLN A 264 -0.45 -11.93 -15.40
CA GLN A 264 -0.86 -10.73 -14.65
C GLN A 264 -2.15 -10.96 -13.86
N LEU A 265 -3.14 -11.62 -14.49
CA LEU A 265 -4.40 -11.97 -13.85
C LEU A 265 -4.22 -12.95 -12.67
N ALA A 266 -3.34 -13.95 -12.83
CA ALA A 266 -3.00 -14.88 -11.76
C ALA A 266 -2.31 -14.18 -10.59
N LEU A 267 -1.33 -13.31 -10.86
CA LEU A 267 -0.62 -12.53 -9.84
C LEU A 267 -1.56 -11.66 -9.02
N LEU A 268 -2.48 -10.97 -9.68
CA LEU A 268 -3.51 -10.15 -9.02
C LEU A 268 -4.41 -11.02 -8.13
N THR A 269 -4.94 -12.11 -8.69
CA THR A 269 -5.84 -13.03 -7.98
C THR A 269 -5.18 -13.58 -6.73
N TRP A 270 -3.96 -14.09 -6.85
CA TRP A 270 -3.23 -14.66 -5.72
C TRP A 270 -2.85 -13.62 -4.68
N THR A 271 -2.55 -12.38 -5.08
CA THR A 271 -2.29 -11.29 -4.13
C THR A 271 -3.56 -10.97 -3.33
N LEU A 272 -4.73 -10.86 -3.98
CA LEU A 272 -6.02 -10.65 -3.31
C LEU A 272 -6.41 -11.82 -2.40
N GLN A 273 -6.22 -13.06 -2.85
CA GLN A 273 -6.50 -14.24 -2.02
C GLN A 273 -5.56 -14.29 -0.81
N GLY A 274 -4.29 -13.95 -1.00
CA GLY A 274 -3.30 -13.83 0.07
C GLY A 274 -3.72 -12.79 1.12
N ALA A 275 -4.24 -11.65 0.66
CA ALA A 275 -4.80 -10.62 1.54
C ALA A 275 -6.03 -11.11 2.30
N ALA A 276 -6.97 -11.79 1.63
CA ALA A 276 -8.17 -12.36 2.24
C ALA A 276 -7.82 -13.39 3.33
N ASN A 277 -6.89 -14.30 3.03
CA ASN A 277 -6.45 -15.33 3.96
C ASN A 277 -5.74 -14.73 5.18
N ALA A 278 -4.95 -13.68 4.97
CA ALA A 278 -4.27 -13.00 6.07
C ALA A 278 -5.24 -12.23 6.97
N LEU A 279 -6.29 -11.64 6.39
CA LEU A 279 -7.38 -11.03 7.15
C LEU A 279 -8.28 -12.06 7.82
N SER A 280 -8.42 -13.29 7.30
CA SER A 280 -9.33 -14.31 7.83
C SER A 280 -8.71 -15.21 8.93
N GLY A 281 -7.39 -15.24 9.07
CA GLY A 281 -6.70 -16.15 10.00
C GLY A 281 -7.05 -15.92 11.47
N ASP A 282 -7.22 -16.99 12.24
CA ASP A 282 -7.67 -16.89 13.63
C ASP A 282 -6.72 -16.07 14.51
N VAL A 283 -7.33 -15.25 15.36
CA VAL A 283 -6.70 -14.40 16.38
C VAL A 283 -5.67 -15.20 17.20
N TRP A 284 -6.00 -16.45 17.55
CA TRP A 284 -5.18 -17.34 18.39
C TRP A 284 -4.05 -18.08 17.64
N ASN A 285 -4.05 -18.06 16.31
CA ASN A 285 -2.99 -18.66 15.48
C ASN A 285 -1.83 -17.67 15.21
N ILE A 286 -1.77 -16.58 15.96
CA ILE A 286 -0.60 -15.71 16.04
C ILE A 286 0.35 -16.35 17.05
N ASP A 287 1.11 -17.35 16.58
CA ASP A 287 2.06 -18.16 17.34
C ASP A 287 2.63 -17.46 18.59
N ASN A 288 2.39 -18.08 19.76
CA ASN A 288 2.83 -17.71 21.11
C ASN A 288 4.37 -17.69 21.34
N ASN A 289 5.19 -17.52 20.31
CA ASN A 289 6.64 -17.43 20.48
C ASN A 289 7.11 -15.98 20.35
N PHE A 290 7.17 -15.33 21.51
CA PHE A 290 7.96 -14.12 21.75
C PHE A 290 9.46 -14.40 21.65
#